data_AF-A0A540M004-F1
#
_entry.id   AF-A0A540M004-F1
#
_cell.length_a   1.000
_cell.length_b   1.000
_cell.length_c   1.000
_cell.angle_alpha   90.00
_cell.angle_beta   90.00
_cell.angle_gamma   90.00
#
_symmetry.space_group_name_H-M   'P 1'
#
loop_
_entity.id
_entity.type
_entity.pdbx_description
1 polymer ?
#
loop_
_entity_poly.entity_id
_entity_poly.type
_entity_poly.pdbx_seq_one_letter_code
_entity_poly.pdbx_strand_id
1 'polypeptide(L)'
;MEAPLDHALFQLTPTRTRCDLVIFYGAKSEKLASGLFQPFVSHLKSVKDEISRGGYSITLRPPTQMAPWFTKSTFQRFVRFVSTPAVLERFVSIEKEILQIESSVQLEEGVVSANQSTRKSTGSLEKRGELEEAGDVVKNENSKVCLRRLLETRVALLRKQQAMAYARGLVAGFEIYNMDDLISFSDAFGASRLRVI
;
A
#
# COMPACT_ATOMS: atom_id res chain seq x y z
N MET A 1 14.44 18.93 16.07
CA MET A 1 15.19 18.16 15.06
C MET A 1 15.87 17.04 15.82
N GLU A 2 15.59 15.78 15.48
CA GLU A 2 16.15 14.61 16.15
C GLU A 2 17.61 14.39 15.73
N ALA A 3 18.47 13.92 16.62
CA ALA A 3 19.86 13.64 16.28
C ALA A 3 19.95 12.33 15.44
N PRO A 4 20.75 12.31 14.37
CA PRO A 4 21.00 11.09 13.60
C PRO A 4 21.70 10.04 14.46
N LEU A 5 21.40 8.77 14.18
CA LEU A 5 22.03 7.62 14.84
C LEU A 5 23.38 7.30 14.19
N ASP A 6 24.31 6.74 14.96
CA ASP A 6 25.56 6.22 14.42
C ASP A 6 25.36 4.83 13.79
N HIS A 7 24.58 4.00 14.46
CA HIS A 7 24.18 2.67 14.00
C HIS A 7 23.01 2.11 14.82
N ALA A 8 22.40 1.05 14.31
CA ALA A 8 21.47 0.20 15.05
C ALA A 8 22.00 -1.24 15.07
N LEU A 9 21.69 -1.98 16.13
CA LEU A 9 22.18 -3.33 16.38
C LEU A 9 21.03 -4.25 16.75
N PHE A 10 20.84 -5.31 15.98
CA PHE A 10 20.07 -6.46 16.41
C PHE A 10 20.97 -7.38 17.23
N GLN A 11 20.65 -7.57 18.51
CA GLN A 11 21.30 -8.55 19.38
C GLN A 11 20.41 -9.78 19.46
N LEU A 12 20.87 -10.90 18.91
CA LEU A 12 20.12 -12.14 18.80
C LEU A 12 20.32 -12.99 20.05
N THR A 13 19.26 -13.66 20.46
CA THR A 13 19.33 -14.77 21.43
C THR A 13 20.12 -15.95 20.86
N PRO A 14 20.66 -16.86 21.70
CA PRO A 14 21.40 -18.03 21.23
C PRO A 14 20.63 -18.90 20.22
N THR A 15 19.32 -19.02 20.37
CA THR A 15 18.42 -19.76 19.46
C THR A 15 18.11 -18.99 18.17
N ARG A 16 18.50 -17.72 18.06
CA ARG A 16 18.23 -16.80 16.93
C ARG A 16 16.75 -16.63 16.59
N THR A 17 15.85 -16.93 17.53
CA THR A 17 14.41 -16.76 17.36
C THR A 17 13.92 -15.40 17.87
N ARG A 18 14.66 -14.79 18.79
CA ARG A 18 14.37 -13.49 19.39
C ARG A 18 15.55 -12.54 19.31
N CYS A 19 15.28 -11.25 19.35
CA CYS A 19 16.30 -10.20 19.35
C CYS A 19 15.92 -8.99 20.21
N ASP A 20 16.93 -8.27 20.66
CA ASP A 20 16.84 -6.86 21.08
C ASP A 20 17.34 -5.97 19.94
N LEU A 21 16.57 -4.92 19.61
CA LEU A 21 17.01 -3.85 18.70
C LEU A 21 17.48 -2.68 19.55
N VAL A 22 18.78 -2.37 19.45
CA VAL A 22 19.44 -1.29 20.21
C VAL A 22 19.93 -0.22 19.24
N ILE A 23 19.67 1.04 19.53
CA ILE A 23 20.13 2.19 18.76
C ILE A 23 21.28 2.89 19.48
N PHE A 24 22.22 3.44 18.71
CA PHE A 24 23.41 4.13 19.22
C PHE A 24 23.52 5.52 18.61
N TYR A 25 23.78 6.52 19.45
CA TYR A 25 23.93 7.92 19.05
C TYR A 25 24.90 8.64 20.00
N GLY A 26 26.06 9.03 19.47
CA GLY A 26 27.20 9.49 20.25
C GLY A 26 27.64 8.45 21.29
N ALA A 27 27.79 8.88 22.54
CA ALA A 27 28.15 7.99 23.65
C ALA A 27 26.95 7.26 24.29
N LYS A 28 25.74 7.41 23.72
CA LYS A 28 24.50 6.85 24.29
C LYS A 28 24.01 5.68 23.47
N SER A 29 23.35 4.76 24.16
CA SER A 29 22.60 3.67 23.53
C SER A 29 21.27 3.48 24.24
N GLU A 30 20.28 3.03 23.48
CA GLU A 30 18.92 2.77 23.98
C GLU A 30 18.36 1.52 23.32
N LYS A 31 17.72 0.65 24.12
CA LYS A 31 16.94 -0.47 23.58
C LYS A 31 15.61 0.05 23.04
N LEU A 32 15.41 -0.11 21.74
CA LEU A 32 14.22 0.37 21.04
C LEU A 32 13.07 -0.64 21.07
N ALA A 33 13.39 -1.92 20.90
CA ALA A 33 12.41 -2.99 20.84
C ALA A 33 13.03 -4.33 21.26
N SER A 34 12.19 -5.24 21.71
CA SER A 34 12.55 -6.63 22.02
C SER A 34 11.43 -7.54 21.56
N GLY A 35 11.75 -8.69 20.95
CA GLY A 35 10.72 -9.59 20.46
C GLY A 35 11.20 -10.67 19.52
N LEU A 36 10.29 -11.19 18.71
CA LEU A 36 10.60 -12.16 17.67
C LEU A 36 11.48 -11.53 16.60
N PHE A 37 12.48 -12.27 16.15
CA PHE A 37 13.39 -11.81 15.12
C PHE A 37 12.86 -12.05 13.70
N GLN A 38 12.07 -13.13 13.52
CA GLN A 38 11.52 -13.53 12.22
C GLN A 38 10.79 -12.41 11.46
N PRO A 39 9.95 -11.57 12.11
CA PRO A 39 9.32 -10.45 11.41
C PRO A 39 10.33 -9.52 10.74
N PHE A 40 11.45 -9.19 11.39
CA PHE A 40 12.48 -8.34 10.79
C PHE A 40 13.13 -9.01 9.57
N VAL A 41 13.40 -10.31 9.64
CA VAL A 41 13.96 -11.10 8.52
C VAL A 41 13.01 -11.12 7.31
N SER A 42 11.70 -11.20 7.55
CA SER A 42 10.70 -11.17 6.47
C SER A 42 10.55 -9.80 5.79
N HIS A 43 10.98 -8.73 6.46
CA HIS A 43 10.75 -7.36 6.03
C HIS A 43 12.01 -6.58 5.67
N LEU A 44 13.20 -7.09 5.99
CA LEU A 44 14.46 -6.36 5.84
C LEU A 44 15.51 -7.24 5.15
N LYS A 45 15.80 -6.93 3.89
CA LYS A 45 16.75 -7.71 3.08
C LYS A 45 18.13 -7.75 3.70
N SER A 46 18.65 -6.61 4.18
CA SER A 46 19.98 -6.55 4.81
C SER A 46 20.09 -7.55 5.96
N VAL A 47 19.09 -7.60 6.86
CA VAL A 47 19.06 -8.55 7.97
C VAL A 47 18.96 -10.00 7.49
N LYS A 48 18.17 -10.26 6.45
CA LYS A 48 18.06 -11.59 5.85
C LYS A 48 19.37 -12.06 5.22
N ASP A 49 20.14 -11.18 4.61
CA ASP A 49 21.43 -11.53 4.00
C ASP A 49 22.48 -11.81 5.09
N GLU A 50 22.43 -11.05 6.19
CA GLU A 50 23.33 -11.20 7.35
C GLU A 50 23.10 -12.48 8.15
N ILE A 51 21.85 -12.95 8.29
CA ILE A 51 21.55 -14.15 9.09
C ILE A 51 22.31 -15.40 8.61
N SER A 52 22.59 -15.46 7.30
CA SER A 52 23.29 -16.57 6.66
C SER A 52 24.78 -16.61 7.02
N ARG A 53 25.34 -15.48 7.47
CA ARG A 53 26.76 -15.35 7.86
C ARG A 53 27.05 -15.83 9.28
N GLY A 54 26.00 -16.16 10.04
CA GLY A 54 26.11 -16.59 11.43
C GLY A 54 26.30 -15.42 12.40
N GLY A 55 26.65 -15.75 13.65
CA GLY A 55 26.78 -14.77 14.75
C GLY A 55 25.49 -14.52 15.54
N TYR A 56 25.59 -13.59 16.49
CA TYR A 56 24.50 -13.18 17.40
C TYR A 56 24.23 -11.68 17.34
N SER A 57 24.80 -10.97 16.36
CA SER A 57 24.67 -9.53 16.24
C SER A 57 24.64 -9.12 14.77
N ILE A 58 23.69 -8.24 14.40
CA ILE A 58 23.60 -7.66 13.06
C ILE A 58 23.55 -6.14 13.18
N THR A 59 24.52 -5.47 12.59
CA THR A 59 24.64 -4.01 12.66
C THR A 59 24.12 -3.37 11.39
N LEU A 60 23.21 -2.41 11.54
CA LEU A 60 22.74 -1.54 10.46
C LEU A 60 23.43 -0.20 10.56
N ARG A 61 24.02 0.25 9.46
CA ARG A 61 24.61 1.58 9.28
C ARG A 61 24.04 2.24 8.03
N PRO A 62 23.86 3.56 8.03
CA PRO A 62 23.45 4.25 6.82
C PRO A 62 24.55 4.12 5.75
N PRO A 63 24.20 4.04 4.45
CA PRO A 63 25.19 3.96 3.37
C PRO A 63 26.09 5.20 3.26
N THR A 64 25.59 6.35 3.71
CA THR A 64 26.27 7.64 3.70
C THR A 64 26.32 8.21 5.11
N GLN A 65 27.35 9.01 5.42
CA GLN A 65 27.43 9.69 6.73
C GLN A 65 26.36 10.77 6.89
N MET A 66 25.90 11.34 5.78
CA MET A 66 24.80 12.31 5.77
C MET A 66 23.49 11.57 5.48
N ALA A 67 22.88 11.05 6.54
CA ALA A 67 21.62 10.31 6.49
C ALA A 67 20.64 10.91 7.51
N PRO A 68 19.98 12.05 7.19
CA PRO A 68 19.05 12.71 8.11
C PRO A 68 17.83 11.85 8.45
N TRP A 69 17.53 10.85 7.63
CA TRP A 69 16.47 9.86 7.83
C TRP A 69 16.86 8.75 8.82
N PHE A 70 18.15 8.58 9.13
CA PHE A 70 18.65 7.51 10.00
C PHE A 70 18.54 7.91 11.46
N THR A 71 17.30 8.04 11.94
CA THR A 71 16.95 8.58 13.27
C THR A 71 16.18 7.55 14.10
N LYS A 72 16.06 7.80 15.40
CA LYS A 72 15.27 6.94 16.29
C LYS A 72 13.80 6.89 15.87
N SER A 73 13.19 8.01 15.48
CA SER A 73 11.79 8.02 15.02
C SER A 73 11.56 7.14 13.78
N THR A 74 12.47 7.12 12.82
CA THR A 74 12.39 6.23 11.64
C THR A 74 12.41 4.76 12.05
N PHE A 75 13.31 4.37 12.95
CA PHE A 75 13.34 3.00 13.46
C PHE A 75 12.08 2.64 14.27
N GLN A 76 11.53 3.56 15.06
CA GLN A 76 10.28 3.30 15.81
C GLN A 76 9.11 3.01 14.86
N ARG A 77 8.99 3.79 13.78
CA ARG A 77 7.97 3.58 12.75
C ARG A 77 8.18 2.25 12.02
N PHE A 78 9.43 1.92 11.68
CA PHE A 78 9.75 0.62 11.09
C PHE A 78 9.40 -0.55 12.02
N VAL A 79 9.70 -0.47 13.33
CA VAL A 79 9.32 -1.51 14.29
C VAL A 79 7.80 -1.69 14.36
N ARG A 80 7.04 -0.58 14.34
CA ARG A 80 5.57 -0.63 14.27
C ARG A 80 5.09 -1.28 12.97
N PHE A 81 5.71 -0.93 11.84
CA PHE A 81 5.43 -1.55 10.54
C PHE A 81 5.61 -3.06 10.57
N VAL A 82 6.75 -3.54 11.08
CA VAL A 82 7.05 -4.97 11.19
C VAL A 82 6.02 -5.71 12.06
N SER A 83 5.44 -5.02 13.04
CA SER A 83 4.41 -5.56 13.93
C SER A 83 3.01 -5.59 13.28
N THR A 84 2.69 -4.60 12.44
CA THR A 84 1.36 -4.46 11.82
C THR A 84 1.44 -4.01 10.35
N PRO A 85 1.98 -4.82 9.43
CA PRO A 85 2.19 -4.39 8.05
C PRO A 85 0.89 -4.24 7.26
N ALA A 86 -0.16 -4.96 7.68
CA ALA A 86 -1.48 -4.94 7.05
C ALA A 86 -2.14 -3.55 7.01
N VAL A 87 -1.71 -2.62 7.89
CA VAL A 87 -2.23 -1.24 7.91
C VAL A 87 -1.94 -0.52 6.60
N LEU A 88 -0.75 -0.71 6.04
CA LEU A 88 -0.34 -0.08 4.77
C LEU A 88 -0.88 -0.85 3.57
N GLU A 89 -0.87 -2.18 3.62
CA GLU A 89 -1.37 -3.02 2.51
C GLU A 89 -2.85 -2.80 2.24
N ARG A 90 -3.61 -2.40 3.28
CA ARG A 90 -5.01 -2.07 3.13
C ARG A 90 -5.22 -0.81 2.27
N PHE A 91 -4.32 0.17 2.35
CA PHE A 91 -4.37 1.37 1.52
C PHE A 91 -4.29 1.02 0.04
N VAL A 92 -3.22 0.30 -0.31
CA VAL A 92 -2.92 -0.13 -1.68
C VAL A 92 -4.05 -0.93 -2.28
N SER A 93 -4.61 -1.85 -1.49
CA SER A 93 -5.70 -2.71 -1.95
C SER A 93 -6.98 -1.91 -2.24
N ILE A 94 -7.31 -0.94 -1.37
CA ILE A 94 -8.47 -0.07 -1.57
C ILE A 94 -8.28 0.83 -2.79
N GLU A 95 -7.11 1.44 -2.95
CA GLU A 95 -6.82 2.31 -4.08
C GLU A 95 -6.86 1.57 -5.40
N LYS A 96 -6.27 0.37 -5.47
CA LYS A 96 -6.37 -0.50 -6.65
C LYS A 96 -7.80 -0.85 -6.99
N GLU A 97 -8.62 -1.17 -6.00
CA GLU A 97 -10.02 -1.52 -6.23
C GLU A 97 -10.83 -0.33 -6.74
N ILE A 98 -10.61 0.86 -6.16
CA ILE A 98 -11.24 2.10 -6.63
C ILE A 98 -10.86 2.38 -8.08
N LEU A 99 -9.56 2.34 -8.41
CA LEU A 99 -9.06 2.58 -9.78
C LEU A 99 -9.61 1.55 -10.77
N GLN A 100 -9.73 0.28 -10.37
CA GLN A 100 -10.31 -0.77 -11.21
C GLN A 100 -11.80 -0.51 -11.51
N ILE A 101 -12.58 -0.06 -10.51
CA ILE A 101 -13.99 0.27 -10.71
C ILE A 101 -14.13 1.52 -11.60
N GLU A 102 -13.39 2.59 -11.29
CA GLU A 102 -13.46 3.86 -12.03
C GLU A 102 -13.07 3.66 -13.50
N SER A 103 -12.01 2.88 -13.79
CA SER A 103 -11.62 2.55 -15.17
C SER A 103 -12.64 1.68 -15.90
N SER A 104 -13.29 0.73 -15.21
CA SER A 104 -14.34 -0.11 -15.79
C SER A 104 -15.57 0.72 -16.17
N VAL A 105 -15.96 1.69 -15.34
CA VAL A 105 -17.08 2.60 -15.63
C VAL A 105 -16.79 3.50 -16.83
N GLN A 106 -15.55 4.02 -16.94
CA GLN A 106 -15.17 4.89 -18.05
C GLN A 106 -15.18 4.17 -19.41
N LEU A 107 -14.78 2.89 -19.44
CA LEU A 107 -14.83 2.06 -20.65
C LEU A 107 -16.28 1.82 -21.12
N GLU A 108 -17.20 1.57 -20.20
CA GLU A 108 -18.63 1.40 -20.51
C GLU A 108 -19.24 2.69 -21.10
N GLU A 109 -18.86 3.87 -20.61
CA GLU A 109 -19.34 5.15 -21.14
C GLU A 109 -18.78 5.47 -22.54
N GLY A 110 -17.52 5.10 -22.81
CA GLY A 110 -16.90 5.24 -24.13
C GLY A 110 -17.58 4.38 -25.21
N VAL A 111 -18.00 3.17 -24.87
CA VAL A 111 -18.70 2.25 -25.80
C VAL A 111 -20.12 2.74 -26.11
N VAL A 112 -20.81 3.35 -25.14
CA VAL A 112 -22.18 3.88 -25.32
C VAL A 112 -22.19 5.17 -26.19
N SER A 113 -21.10 5.93 -26.21
CA SER A 113 -20.96 7.14 -27.05
C SER A 113 -20.71 6.81 -28.53
N ALA A 114 -19.96 5.75 -28.83
CA ALA A 114 -19.68 5.33 -30.21
C ALA A 114 -20.92 4.80 -30.95
N ASN A 115 -21.89 4.19 -30.24
CA ASN A 115 -23.06 3.58 -30.85
C ASN A 115 -24.24 4.55 -31.10
N GLN A 116 -24.17 5.80 -30.63
CA GLN A 116 -25.25 6.78 -30.83
C GLN A 116 -25.07 7.69 -32.07
N SER A 117 -23.93 7.60 -32.77
CA SER A 117 -23.62 8.45 -33.92
C SER A 117 -23.55 7.71 -35.25
N THR A 118 -24.54 6.88 -35.58
CA THR A 118 -24.81 6.55 -37.00
C THR A 118 -26.27 6.17 -37.19
N ARG A 119 -27.16 7.14 -37.39
CA ARG A 119 -28.39 6.98 -38.19
C ARG A 119 -29.04 8.35 -38.41
N LYS A 120 -28.51 9.09 -39.38
CA LYS A 120 -29.30 10.03 -40.17
C LYS A 120 -28.92 9.85 -41.63
N SER A 121 -29.61 8.93 -42.31
CA SER A 121 -29.74 8.95 -43.76
C SER A 121 -31.11 8.38 -44.14
N THR A 122 -31.98 9.31 -44.51
CA THR A 122 -33.05 9.27 -45.50
C THR A 122 -33.27 7.96 -46.28
N GLY A 123 -34.52 7.48 -46.31
CA GLY A 123 -35.10 6.83 -47.51
C GLY A 123 -35.78 5.46 -47.35
N SER A 124 -37.11 5.47 -47.26
CA SER A 124 -38.05 4.66 -48.06
C SER A 124 -38.28 3.14 -47.81
N LEU A 125 -39.56 2.84 -47.54
CA LEU A 125 -40.39 1.66 -47.93
C LEU A 125 -40.17 0.25 -47.30
N GLU A 126 -41.14 -0.08 -46.43
CA GLU A 126 -41.83 -1.37 -46.20
C GLU A 126 -41.06 -2.71 -46.16
N LYS A 127 -41.04 -3.37 -44.98
CA LYS A 127 -41.77 -4.64 -44.77
C LYS A 127 -41.83 -5.06 -43.29
N ARG A 128 -42.98 -5.64 -42.97
CA ARG A 128 -43.50 -6.17 -41.70
C ARG A 128 -42.73 -7.41 -41.22
N GLY A 129 -42.44 -7.48 -39.91
CA GLY A 129 -41.89 -8.67 -39.23
C GLY A 129 -41.58 -8.45 -37.75
N GLU A 130 -42.61 -8.55 -36.90
CA GLU A 130 -42.61 -9.07 -35.52
C GLU A 130 -41.51 -8.64 -34.51
N LEU A 131 -41.81 -7.55 -33.80
CA LEU A 131 -41.80 -7.37 -32.33
C LEU A 131 -41.20 -8.52 -31.48
N GLU A 132 -39.91 -8.46 -31.16
CA GLU A 132 -39.34 -8.97 -29.87
C GLU A 132 -38.10 -8.20 -29.35
N GLU A 133 -37.63 -7.13 -30.00
CA GLU A 133 -36.38 -6.43 -29.58
C GLU A 133 -36.58 -5.38 -28.46
N ALA A 134 -37.77 -4.80 -28.32
CA ALA A 134 -37.99 -3.67 -27.40
C ALA A 134 -37.96 -4.08 -25.90
N GLY A 135 -38.36 -5.32 -25.58
CA GLY A 135 -38.36 -5.83 -24.21
C GLY A 135 -36.96 -6.14 -23.69
N ASP A 136 -36.05 -6.57 -24.56
CA ASP A 136 -34.68 -6.94 -24.21
C ASP A 136 -33.78 -5.70 -24.03
N VAL A 137 -33.94 -4.69 -24.90
CA VAL A 137 -33.21 -3.42 -24.79
C VAL A 137 -33.55 -2.69 -23.49
N VAL A 138 -34.83 -2.58 -23.10
CA VAL A 138 -35.24 -1.90 -21.85
C VAL A 138 -34.77 -2.66 -20.60
N LYS A 139 -34.76 -4.00 -20.64
CA LYS A 139 -34.28 -4.84 -19.54
C LYS A 139 -32.76 -4.77 -19.39
N ASN A 140 -32.04 -4.72 -20.50
CA ASN A 140 -30.58 -4.53 -20.55
C ASN A 140 -30.19 -3.13 -20.02
N GLU A 141 -30.86 -2.08 -20.47
CA GLU A 141 -30.63 -0.71 -19.98
C GLU A 141 -30.91 -0.58 -18.48
N ASN A 142 -32.00 -1.16 -17.97
CA ASN A 142 -32.25 -1.19 -16.53
C ASN A 142 -31.17 -1.98 -15.76
N SER A 143 -30.63 -3.05 -16.35
CA SER A 143 -29.56 -3.85 -15.76
C SER A 143 -28.23 -3.08 -15.69
N LYS A 144 -27.88 -2.31 -16.74
CA LYS A 144 -26.72 -1.42 -16.77
C LYS A 144 -26.84 -0.28 -15.75
N VAL A 145 -28.02 0.34 -15.65
CA VAL A 145 -28.31 1.38 -14.65
C VAL A 145 -28.20 0.80 -13.23
N CYS A 146 -28.69 -0.41 -12.99
CA CYS A 146 -28.56 -1.09 -11.71
C CYS A 146 -27.09 -1.38 -11.36
N LEU A 147 -26.32 -1.91 -12.31
CA LEU A 147 -24.89 -2.18 -12.14
C LEU A 147 -24.10 -0.90 -11.83
N ARG A 148 -24.36 0.20 -12.54
CA ARG A 148 -23.71 1.49 -12.30
C ARG A 148 -23.94 1.97 -10.87
N ARG A 149 -25.19 1.97 -10.40
CA ARG A 149 -25.54 2.35 -9.01
C ARG A 149 -24.85 1.45 -7.97
N LEU A 150 -24.72 0.16 -8.26
CA LEU A 150 -24.00 -0.77 -7.41
C LEU A 150 -22.50 -0.41 -7.33
N LEU A 151 -21.88 -0.10 -8.46
CA LEU A 151 -20.47 0.32 -8.53
C LEU A 151 -20.25 1.65 -7.81
N GLU A 152 -21.12 2.64 -8.00
CA GLU A 152 -21.08 3.91 -7.26
C GLU A 152 -21.18 3.70 -5.74
N THR A 153 -22.10 2.83 -5.31
CA THR A 153 -22.24 2.45 -3.90
C THR A 153 -20.98 1.78 -3.38
N ARG A 154 -20.35 0.91 -4.17
CA ARG A 154 -19.09 0.25 -3.82
C ARG A 154 -17.96 1.26 -3.66
N VAL A 155 -17.81 2.21 -4.58
CA VAL A 155 -16.81 3.28 -4.47
C VAL A 155 -17.04 4.10 -3.20
N ALA A 156 -18.27 4.49 -2.90
CA ALA A 156 -18.58 5.23 -1.67
C ALA A 156 -18.18 4.46 -0.40
N LEU A 157 -18.42 3.14 -0.37
CA LEU A 157 -17.96 2.28 0.73
C LEU A 157 -16.43 2.19 0.80
N LEU A 158 -15.75 2.05 -0.33
CA LEU A 158 -14.29 2.01 -0.40
C LEU A 158 -13.65 3.30 0.09
N ARG A 159 -14.21 4.47 -0.25
CA ARG A 159 -13.74 5.78 0.26
C ARG A 159 -13.86 5.87 1.79
N LYS A 160 -14.94 5.34 2.38
CA LYS A 160 -15.06 5.22 3.85
C LYS A 160 -13.98 4.30 4.43
N GLN A 161 -13.71 3.17 3.77
CA GLN A 161 -12.64 2.26 4.19
C GLN A 161 -11.26 2.89 4.05
N GLN A 162 -11.03 3.71 3.02
CA GLN A 162 -9.79 4.47 2.82
C GLN A 162 -9.55 5.42 3.98
N ALA A 163 -10.56 6.20 4.38
CA ALA A 163 -10.48 7.09 5.54
C ALA A 163 -10.18 6.34 6.85
N MET A 164 -10.78 5.15 7.04
CA MET A 164 -10.46 4.29 8.18
C MET A 164 -9.03 3.74 8.15
N ALA A 165 -8.55 3.34 6.97
CA ALA A 165 -7.16 2.92 6.79
C ALA A 165 -6.18 4.07 7.08
N TYR A 166 -6.53 5.30 6.68
CA TYR A 166 -5.77 6.52 6.97
C TYR A 166 -5.66 6.79 8.46
N ALA A 167 -6.79 6.78 9.17
CA ALA A 167 -6.79 6.96 10.62
C ALA A 167 -5.90 5.90 11.31
N ARG A 168 -5.95 4.65 10.86
CA ARG A 168 -5.09 3.57 11.39
C ARG A 168 -3.61 3.78 11.07
N GLY A 169 -3.30 4.20 9.83
CA GLY A 169 -1.94 4.53 9.40
C GLY A 169 -1.34 5.65 10.23
N LEU A 170 -2.10 6.72 10.43
CA LEU A 170 -1.72 7.87 11.25
C LEU A 170 -1.39 7.45 12.69
N VAL A 171 -2.28 6.68 13.34
CA VAL A 171 -2.06 6.18 14.70
C VAL A 171 -0.84 5.27 14.79
N ALA A 172 -0.57 4.49 13.75
CA ALA A 172 0.63 3.66 13.67
C ALA A 172 1.92 4.47 13.37
N GLY A 173 1.81 5.77 13.07
CA GLY A 173 2.94 6.66 12.79
C GLY A 173 3.33 6.74 11.32
N PHE A 174 2.43 6.37 10.40
CA PHE A 174 2.60 6.54 8.95
C PHE A 174 1.93 7.84 8.51
N GLU A 175 2.65 8.95 8.73
CA GLU A 175 2.27 10.29 8.33
C GLU A 175 3.03 10.71 7.07
N ILE A 176 2.38 11.49 6.20
CA ILE A 176 2.93 11.94 4.91
C ILE A 176 4.31 12.57 5.05
N TYR A 177 4.54 13.43 6.05
CA TYR A 177 5.82 14.14 6.23
C TYR A 177 7.00 13.25 6.60
N ASN A 178 6.75 12.01 7.01
CA ASN A 178 7.79 11.08 7.46
C ASN A 178 7.96 9.91 6.49
N MET A 179 7.25 9.98 5.36
CA MET A 179 7.31 8.98 4.30
C MET A 179 8.68 8.95 3.63
N ASP A 180 9.27 10.11 3.38
CA ASP A 180 10.57 10.23 2.73
C ASP A 180 11.68 9.54 3.54
N ASP A 181 11.61 9.62 4.88
CA ASP A 181 12.55 8.94 5.77
C ASP A 181 12.37 7.41 5.71
N LEU A 182 11.13 6.93 5.70
CA LEU A 182 10.81 5.50 5.60
C LEU A 182 11.16 4.91 4.23
N ILE A 183 10.98 5.70 3.16
CA ILE A 183 11.42 5.35 1.81
C ILE A 183 12.94 5.26 1.79
N SER A 184 13.65 6.29 2.27
CA SER A 184 15.12 6.28 2.34
C SER A 184 15.66 5.09 3.15
N PHE A 185 15.02 4.78 4.29
CA PHE A 185 15.32 3.59 5.09
C PHE A 185 15.11 2.29 4.30
N SER A 186 13.98 2.20 3.59
CA SER A 186 13.66 1.04 2.76
C SER A 186 14.69 0.84 1.65
N ASP A 187 15.17 1.92 1.07
CA ASP A 187 16.13 1.90 -0.03
C ASP A 187 17.50 1.43 0.45
N ALA A 188 17.92 1.90 1.63
CA ALA A 188 19.18 1.52 2.24
C ALA A 188 19.21 0.06 2.73
N PHE A 189 18.11 -0.45 3.29
CA PHE A 189 18.10 -1.75 3.97
C PHE A 189 17.24 -2.83 3.28
N GLY A 190 16.61 -2.48 2.16
CA GLY A 190 15.76 -3.38 1.37
C GLY A 190 14.43 -3.70 2.06
N ALA A 191 13.77 -2.70 2.64
CA ALA A 191 12.45 -2.85 3.26
C ALA A 191 11.30 -2.62 2.26
N SER A 192 11.32 -3.36 1.14
CA SER A 192 10.50 -3.07 -0.05
C SER A 192 9.00 -2.90 0.19
N ARG A 193 8.43 -3.57 1.21
CA ARG A 193 7.00 -3.42 1.56
C ARG A 193 6.64 -2.03 2.12
N LEU A 194 7.61 -1.21 2.53
CA LEU A 194 7.39 0.20 2.87
C LEU A 194 7.26 1.10 1.64
N ARG A 195 7.76 0.68 0.46
CA ARG A 195 7.64 1.46 -0.80
C ARG A 195 6.24 1.40 -1.42
N VAL A 196 5.34 0.58 -0.89
CA VAL A 196 4.00 0.41 -1.47
C VAL A 196 3.04 1.50 -0.99
N ILE A 197 3.53 2.55 -0.32
CA ILE A 197 2.74 3.73 0.06
C ILE A 197 2.88 4.79 -1.03
#